data_AF-A0A645ELY7-F1
#
_entry.id   AF-A0A645ELY7-F1
#
_cell.length_a   1.000
_cell.length_b   1.000
_cell.length_c   1.000
_cell.angle_alpha   90.00
_cell.angle_beta   90.00
_cell.angle_gamma   90.00
#
_symmetry.space_group_name_H-M   'P 1'
#
loop_
_entity.id
_entity.type
_entity.pdbx_description
1 polymer ?
#
loop_
_entity_poly.entity_id
_entity_poly.type
_entity_poly.pdbx_seq_one_letter_code
_entity_poly.pdbx_strand_id
1 'polypeptide(L)'
;MGTDHELGSSQDYGRIEYAYALMAQAAGIDMAPCRLLEEGGRAHFMTRRFDREPGADGKTVKHHMQSLCAMAHLDYKQKATHDYAQLFQTIQRLKLGHEAMAEAFRRMVFNVLTANCDDHSKNFGFLLPAGSRQWQLAPAYDITHAYNPKGEWTYQHLLGVNGKFGNISRDDLLHLADRYAIGPASKIIDKTQNVIAHWPEFARQAGLGETVTQSVAQDFGRL
;
A
#
# COMPACT_ATOMS: atom_id res chain seq x y z
N MET A 1 33.87 -20.21 13.04
CA MET A 1 32.82 -19.18 13.14
C MET A 1 33.28 -18.02 12.27
N GLY A 2 32.62 -17.79 11.14
CA GLY A 2 32.99 -16.73 10.21
C GLY A 2 32.70 -15.38 10.84
N THR A 3 33.70 -14.50 10.87
CA THR A 3 33.56 -13.09 11.23
C THR A 3 32.71 -12.40 10.16
N ASP A 4 31.49 -12.05 10.54
CA ASP A 4 30.48 -11.40 9.70
C ASP A 4 30.85 -9.91 9.55
N HIS A 5 31.64 -9.58 8.53
CA HIS A 5 32.21 -8.25 8.31
C HIS A 5 31.62 -7.48 7.11
N GLU A 6 30.41 -7.82 6.64
CA GLU A 6 29.80 -7.11 5.50
C GLU A 6 28.28 -6.88 5.63
N LEU A 7 27.81 -6.52 6.81
CA LEU A 7 26.46 -5.95 6.94
C LEU A 7 26.56 -4.45 6.66
N GLY A 8 26.50 -4.07 5.37
CA GLY A 8 26.50 -2.68 4.92
C GLY A 8 25.41 -1.84 5.61
N SER A 9 25.55 -0.51 5.57
CA SER A 9 24.55 0.41 6.10
C SER A 9 23.17 0.10 5.52
N SER A 10 22.14 -0.07 6.36
CA SER A 10 20.77 -0.15 5.87
C SER A 10 20.46 1.14 5.11
N GLN A 11 20.11 1.06 3.83
CA GLN A 11 19.79 2.19 2.95
C GLN A 11 18.45 2.87 3.32
N ASP A 12 18.18 3.04 4.61
CA ASP A 12 16.97 3.61 5.21
C ASP A 12 15.61 2.97 4.81
N TYR A 13 15.58 1.95 3.95
CA TYR A 13 14.35 1.32 3.44
C TYR A 13 13.37 0.92 4.56
N GLY A 14 13.85 0.26 5.62
CA GLY A 14 12.98 -0.13 6.73
C GLY A 14 12.35 1.07 7.45
N ARG A 15 13.07 2.19 7.54
CA ARG A 15 12.54 3.44 8.11
C ARG A 15 11.56 4.12 7.15
N ILE A 16 11.82 4.08 5.84
CA ILE A 16 10.89 4.58 4.82
C ILE A 16 9.58 3.80 4.86
N GLU A 17 9.62 2.46 4.87
CA GLU A 17 8.44 1.60 4.99
C GLU A 17 7.66 1.90 6.27
N TYR A 18 8.35 2.09 7.40
CA TYR A 18 7.69 2.43 8.65
C TYR A 18 7.04 3.83 8.63
N ALA A 19 7.71 4.84 8.06
CA ALA A 19 7.14 6.17 7.89
C ALA A 19 5.89 6.13 6.99
N TYR A 20 5.94 5.35 5.90
CA TYR A 20 4.79 5.12 5.02
C TYR A 20 3.65 4.40 5.74
N ALA A 21 3.95 3.40 6.58
CA ALA A 21 2.94 2.71 7.36
C ALA A 21 2.21 3.66 8.33
N LEU A 22 2.96 4.51 9.05
CA LEU A 22 2.38 5.53 9.94
C LEU A 22 1.51 6.53 9.16
N MET A 23 2.00 7.00 8.01
CA MET A 23 1.31 7.94 7.15
C MET A 23 0.03 7.33 6.54
N ALA A 24 0.07 6.07 6.11
CA ALA A 24 -1.09 5.33 5.59
C ALA A 24 -2.17 5.17 6.66
N GLN A 25 -1.79 4.78 7.88
CA GLN A 25 -2.71 4.70 9.01
C GLN A 25 -3.36 6.06 9.32
N ALA A 26 -2.60 7.15 9.30
CA ALA A 26 -3.13 8.51 9.49
C ALA A 26 -4.11 8.93 8.36
N ALA A 27 -3.89 8.47 7.13
CA ALA A 27 -4.84 8.65 6.02
C ALA A 27 -6.15 7.86 6.23
N GLY A 28 -6.15 6.90 7.15
CA GLY A 28 -7.28 6.01 7.45
C GLY A 28 -7.28 4.74 6.62
N ILE A 29 -6.11 4.32 6.11
CA ILE A 29 -5.93 3.01 5.50
C ILE A 29 -5.84 1.97 6.61
N ASP A 30 -6.63 0.91 6.51
CA ASP A 30 -6.53 -0.24 7.40
C ASP A 30 -5.25 -1.01 7.09
N MET A 31 -4.31 -1.00 8.02
CA MET A 31 -2.98 -1.59 7.86
C MET A 31 -2.63 -2.38 9.12
N ALA A 32 -1.98 -3.52 8.94
CA ALA A 32 -1.57 -4.34 10.07
C ALA A 32 -0.57 -3.60 10.99
N PRO A 33 -0.53 -3.92 12.29
CA PRO A 33 0.42 -3.31 13.21
C PRO A 33 1.86 -3.48 12.72
N CYS A 34 2.58 -2.36 12.65
CA CYS A 34 3.97 -2.31 12.21
C CYS A 34 4.86 -1.76 13.32
N ARG A 35 6.14 -2.15 13.33
CA ARG A 35 7.17 -1.60 14.22
C ARG A 35 8.54 -1.68 13.56
N LEU A 36 9.49 -0.89 14.07
CA LEU A 36 10.90 -1.07 13.78
C LEU A 36 11.54 -2.02 14.79
N LEU A 37 12.45 -2.87 14.32
CA LEU A 37 13.44 -3.56 15.14
C LEU A 37 14.79 -2.95 14.81
N GLU A 38 15.36 -2.23 15.76
CA GLU A 38 16.67 -1.58 15.60
C GLU A 38 17.77 -2.48 16.17
N GLU A 39 18.79 -2.77 15.36
CA GLU A 39 19.90 -3.63 15.75
C GLU A 39 21.19 -3.23 15.02
N GLY A 40 22.26 -2.93 15.78
CA GLY A 40 23.58 -2.66 15.21
C GLY A 40 23.59 -1.47 14.23
N GLY A 41 22.81 -0.43 14.49
CA GLY A 41 22.69 0.74 13.61
C GLY A 41 21.78 0.54 12.39
N ARG A 42 21.16 -0.64 12.25
CA ARG A 42 20.16 -0.94 11.21
C ARG A 42 18.75 -0.83 11.78
N ALA A 43 17.78 -0.63 10.89
CA ALA A 43 16.36 -0.66 11.23
C ALA A 43 15.62 -1.64 10.32
N HIS A 44 15.04 -2.68 10.90
CA HIS A 44 14.24 -3.68 10.21
C HIS A 44 12.75 -3.35 10.37
N PHE A 45 12.04 -3.22 9.26
CA PHE A 45 10.59 -3.05 9.27
C PHE A 45 9.90 -4.39 9.55
N MET A 46 9.05 -4.41 10.59
CA MET A 46 8.33 -5.59 11.02
C MET A 46 6.83 -5.33 10.93
N THR A 47 6.14 -5.97 9.99
CA THR A 47 4.68 -5.97 9.91
C THR A 47 4.08 -7.25 10.48
N ARG A 48 3.00 -7.12 11.25
CA ARG A 48 2.28 -8.27 11.80
C ARG A 48 1.46 -8.94 10.70
N ARG A 49 1.61 -10.25 10.54
CA ARG A 49 0.76 -11.03 9.63
C ARG A 49 -0.71 -10.97 10.07
N PHE A 50 -1.58 -10.49 9.20
CA PHE A 50 -3.04 -10.44 9.40
C PHE A 50 -3.74 -11.77 9.07
N ASP A 51 -3.07 -12.69 8.38
CA ASP A 51 -3.61 -14.02 8.04
C ASP A 51 -3.32 -15.08 9.13
N ARG A 52 -2.84 -14.64 10.30
CA ARG A 52 -2.51 -15.46 11.45
C ARG A 52 -3.00 -14.78 12.73
N GLU A 53 -3.83 -15.48 13.50
CA GLU A 53 -4.29 -15.00 14.81
C GLU A 53 -4.05 -16.05 15.91
N PRO A 54 -3.85 -15.64 17.17
CA PRO A 54 -3.83 -16.57 18.30
C PRO A 54 -5.23 -17.17 18.52
N GLY A 55 -5.32 -18.50 18.47
CA GLY A 55 -6.53 -19.25 18.81
C GLY A 55 -6.71 -19.39 20.32
N ALA A 56 -7.95 -19.62 20.74
CA ALA A 56 -8.31 -19.81 22.15
C ALA A 56 -7.61 -21.02 22.81
N ASP A 57 -7.18 -22.00 22.02
CA ASP A 57 -6.44 -23.19 22.45
C ASP A 57 -4.91 -23.00 22.44
N GLY A 58 -4.44 -21.78 22.21
CA GLY A 58 -3.02 -21.44 22.07
C GLY A 58 -2.41 -21.82 20.72
N LYS A 59 -3.18 -22.41 19.79
CA LYS A 59 -2.71 -22.69 18.43
C LYS A 59 -2.94 -21.50 17.52
N THR A 60 -2.13 -21.36 16.48
CA THR A 60 -2.34 -20.32 15.47
C THR A 60 -3.50 -20.68 14.55
N VAL A 61 -4.53 -19.85 14.54
CA VAL A 61 -5.58 -19.89 13.53
C VAL A 61 -5.05 -19.26 12.25
N LYS A 62 -5.29 -19.93 11.12
CA LYS A 62 -4.84 -19.49 9.79
C LYS A 62 -6.07 -19.10 8.98
N HIS A 63 -6.09 -17.87 8.49
CA HIS A 63 -7.10 -17.41 7.54
C HIS A 63 -6.60 -17.67 6.11
N HIS A 64 -7.50 -18.05 5.21
CA HIS A 64 -7.12 -18.20 3.81
C HIS A 64 -6.95 -16.82 3.18
N MET A 65 -5.93 -16.66 2.32
CA MET A 65 -5.62 -15.39 1.68
C MET A 65 -5.32 -15.63 0.20
N GLN A 66 -5.79 -14.72 -0.65
CA GLN A 66 -5.43 -14.65 -2.06
C GLN A 66 -5.20 -13.20 -2.46
N SER A 67 -4.25 -12.96 -3.37
CA SER A 67 -4.03 -11.63 -3.95
C SER A 67 -5.06 -11.32 -5.05
N LEU A 68 -5.21 -10.05 -5.42
CA LEU A 68 -5.98 -9.64 -6.59
C LEU A 68 -5.48 -10.36 -7.85
N CYS A 69 -4.16 -10.51 -8.00
CA CYS A 69 -3.54 -11.27 -9.07
C CYS A 69 -4.14 -12.68 -9.21
N ALA A 70 -4.30 -13.39 -8.09
CA ALA A 70 -4.91 -14.73 -8.08
C ALA A 70 -6.43 -14.66 -8.27
N MET A 71 -7.12 -13.77 -7.54
CA MET A 71 -8.58 -13.67 -7.52
C MET A 71 -9.18 -13.25 -8.87
N ALA A 72 -8.46 -12.43 -9.63
CA ALA A 72 -8.88 -11.93 -10.93
C ALA A 72 -8.13 -12.57 -12.11
N HIS A 73 -7.32 -13.61 -11.86
CA HIS A 73 -6.52 -14.32 -12.87
C HIS A 73 -5.62 -13.39 -13.71
N LEU A 74 -4.96 -12.43 -13.06
CA LEU A 74 -4.09 -11.45 -13.72
C LEU A 74 -2.67 -12.00 -13.87
N ASP A 75 -2.00 -11.62 -14.95
CA ASP A 75 -0.57 -11.90 -15.15
C ASP A 75 0.27 -10.68 -14.73
N TYR A 76 0.94 -10.79 -13.58
CA TYR A 76 1.81 -9.73 -13.04
C TYR A 76 3.04 -9.44 -13.89
N LYS A 77 3.38 -10.30 -14.88
CA LYS A 77 4.49 -10.05 -15.81
C LYS A 77 4.08 -9.11 -16.96
N GLN A 78 2.79 -8.90 -17.18
CA GLN A 78 2.29 -7.97 -18.18
C GLN A 78 2.38 -6.54 -17.64
N LYS A 79 3.34 -5.78 -18.18
CA LYS A 79 3.55 -4.38 -17.84
C LYS A 79 2.42 -3.51 -18.36
N ALA A 80 2.07 -2.47 -17.60
CA ALA A 80 1.15 -1.42 -18.02
C ALA A 80 -0.17 -1.95 -18.64
N THR A 81 -0.70 -3.05 -18.10
CA THR A 81 -1.88 -3.73 -18.65
C THR A 81 -3.06 -3.77 -17.68
N HIS A 82 -2.80 -3.83 -16.38
CA HIS A 82 -3.81 -3.96 -15.34
C HIS A 82 -4.18 -2.61 -14.74
N ASP A 83 -5.40 -2.46 -14.24
CA ASP A 83 -5.98 -1.20 -13.75
C ASP A 83 -6.72 -1.42 -12.43
N TYR A 84 -6.74 -0.41 -11.56
CA TYR A 84 -7.51 -0.42 -10.31
C TYR A 84 -9.00 -0.75 -10.51
N ALA A 85 -9.56 -0.53 -11.69
CA ALA A 85 -10.86 -1.02 -12.12
C ALA A 85 -11.08 -2.52 -11.83
N GLN A 86 -10.04 -3.35 -11.99
CA GLN A 86 -10.10 -4.79 -11.71
C GLN A 86 -10.19 -5.07 -10.20
N LEU A 87 -9.53 -4.26 -9.37
CA LEU A 87 -9.67 -4.33 -7.90
C LEU A 87 -11.12 -4.05 -7.50
N PHE A 88 -11.69 -2.94 -7.97
CA PHE A 88 -13.08 -2.56 -7.67
C PHE A 88 -14.09 -3.59 -8.18
N GLN A 89 -13.90 -4.13 -9.39
CA GLN A 89 -14.74 -5.23 -9.92
C GLN A 89 -14.67 -6.48 -9.04
N THR A 90 -13.48 -6.81 -8.53
CA THR A 90 -13.30 -7.98 -7.66
C THR A 90 -14.01 -7.78 -6.32
N ILE A 91 -13.90 -6.59 -5.73
CA ILE A 91 -14.61 -6.21 -4.50
C ILE A 91 -16.13 -6.32 -4.68
N GLN A 92 -16.67 -5.84 -5.81
CA GLN A 92 -18.09 -5.98 -6.15
C GLN A 92 -18.53 -7.44 -6.33
N ARG A 93 -17.74 -8.25 -7.05
CA ARG A 93 -18.03 -9.69 -7.26
C ARG A 93 -18.05 -10.46 -5.94
N LEU A 94 -17.16 -10.11 -5.02
CA LEU A 94 -17.10 -10.70 -3.67
C LEU A 94 -18.14 -10.10 -2.70
N LYS A 95 -18.86 -9.05 -3.12
CA LYS A 95 -19.91 -8.37 -2.33
C LYS A 95 -19.41 -7.83 -0.99
N LEU A 96 -18.22 -7.23 -0.97
CA LEU A 96 -17.59 -6.74 0.27
C LEU A 96 -18.19 -5.43 0.82
N GLY A 97 -19.07 -4.77 0.06
CA GLY A 97 -19.76 -3.55 0.47
C GLY A 97 -18.99 -2.24 0.21
N HIS A 98 -19.64 -1.12 0.54
CA HIS A 98 -19.13 0.23 0.24
C HIS A 98 -17.87 0.61 1.01
N GLU A 99 -17.72 0.13 2.25
CA GLU A 99 -16.52 0.40 3.06
C GLU A 99 -15.26 -0.19 2.41
N ALA A 100 -15.33 -1.41 1.87
CA ALA A 100 -14.22 -2.02 1.14
C ALA A 100 -13.87 -1.25 -0.16
N MET A 101 -14.88 -0.70 -0.84
CA MET A 101 -14.67 0.15 -2.03
C MET A 101 -13.98 1.47 -1.65
N ALA A 102 -14.44 2.13 -0.58
CA ALA A 102 -13.83 3.35 -0.07
C ALA A 102 -12.40 3.13 0.42
N GLU A 103 -12.14 2.00 1.08
CA GLU A 103 -10.82 1.59 1.52
C GLU A 103 -9.86 1.33 0.34
N ALA A 104 -10.29 0.56 -0.67
CA ALA A 104 -9.50 0.35 -1.88
C ALA A 104 -9.22 1.65 -2.63
N PHE A 105 -10.20 2.55 -2.69
CA PHE A 105 -10.02 3.88 -3.28
C PHE A 105 -9.01 4.72 -2.51
N ARG A 106 -9.05 4.70 -1.18
CA ARG A 106 -8.07 5.40 -0.33
C ARG A 106 -6.65 4.88 -0.57
N ARG A 107 -6.47 3.57 -0.69
CA ARG A 107 -5.16 2.95 -1.00
C ARG A 107 -4.65 3.40 -2.39
N MET A 108 -5.52 3.43 -3.40
CA MET A 108 -5.17 3.95 -4.72
C MET A 108 -4.72 5.41 -4.67
N VAL A 109 -5.53 6.27 -4.06
CA VAL A 109 -5.21 7.71 -3.91
C VAL A 109 -3.89 7.91 -3.16
N PHE A 110 -3.65 7.14 -2.10
CA PHE A 110 -2.41 7.19 -1.34
C PHE A 110 -1.22 6.78 -2.19
N ASN A 111 -1.29 5.68 -2.94
CA ASN A 111 -0.19 5.24 -3.79
C ASN A 111 0.15 6.30 -4.85
N VAL A 112 -0.87 6.87 -5.52
CA VAL A 112 -0.69 7.94 -6.51
C VAL A 112 -0.03 9.18 -5.91
N LEU A 113 -0.51 9.65 -4.76
CA LEU A 113 0.04 10.87 -4.14
C LEU A 113 1.43 10.68 -3.53
N THR A 114 1.77 9.47 -3.08
CA THR A 114 3.04 9.17 -2.40
C THR A 114 4.09 8.50 -3.29
N ALA A 115 3.83 8.43 -4.60
CA ALA A 115 4.71 7.79 -5.59
C ALA A 115 5.08 6.33 -5.23
N ASN A 116 4.12 5.59 -4.66
CA ASN A 116 4.24 4.14 -4.57
C ASN A 116 3.88 3.54 -5.94
N CYS A 117 4.87 3.46 -6.83
CA CYS A 117 4.66 2.92 -8.17
C CYS A 117 4.79 1.38 -8.24
N ASP A 118 5.13 0.71 -7.13
CA ASP A 118 5.09 -0.76 -7.03
C ASP A 118 3.72 -1.28 -6.58
N ASP A 119 2.66 -0.59 -6.97
CA ASP A 119 1.27 -0.88 -6.60
C ASP A 119 0.64 -2.03 -7.42
N HIS A 120 1.41 -3.09 -7.68
CA HIS A 120 0.97 -4.18 -8.55
C HIS A 120 -0.13 -5.06 -7.94
N SER A 121 -0.74 -5.91 -8.78
CA SER A 121 -1.86 -6.79 -8.42
C SER A 121 -1.59 -7.81 -7.29
N LYS A 122 -0.34 -8.01 -6.86
CA LYS A 122 -0.03 -8.84 -5.68
C LYS A 122 -0.08 -8.07 -4.35
N ASN A 123 -0.12 -6.74 -4.38
CA ASN A 123 -0.15 -5.86 -3.19
C ASN A 123 -1.57 -5.56 -2.68
N PHE A 124 -2.57 -6.16 -3.32
CA PHE A 124 -3.95 -6.15 -2.84
C PHE A 124 -4.37 -7.57 -2.49
N GLY A 125 -4.73 -7.78 -1.22
CA GLY A 125 -5.12 -9.08 -0.69
C GLY A 125 -6.60 -9.15 -0.32
N PHE A 126 -7.13 -10.36 -0.39
CA PHE A 126 -8.45 -10.72 0.13
C PHE A 126 -8.26 -11.83 1.16
N LEU A 127 -8.97 -11.72 2.27
CA LEU A 127 -8.93 -12.69 3.35
C LEU A 127 -10.27 -13.40 3.44
N LEU A 128 -10.25 -14.72 3.63
CA LEU A 128 -11.39 -15.52 4.04
C LEU A 128 -11.12 -15.99 5.47
N PRO A 129 -11.73 -15.36 6.49
CA PRO A 129 -11.48 -15.73 7.86
C PRO A 129 -11.82 -17.20 8.14
N ALA A 130 -11.06 -17.87 9.00
CA ALA A 130 -11.32 -19.27 9.37
C ALA A 130 -12.76 -19.42 9.90
N GLY A 131 -13.49 -20.40 9.38
CA GLY A 131 -14.90 -20.61 9.71
C GLY A 131 -15.89 -19.63 9.08
N SER A 132 -15.42 -18.57 8.40
CA SER A 132 -16.27 -17.66 7.63
C SER A 132 -16.54 -18.21 6.23
N ARG A 133 -17.65 -17.76 5.64
CA ARG A 133 -17.99 -17.93 4.22
C ARG A 133 -17.90 -16.62 3.42
N GLN A 134 -17.57 -15.53 4.10
CA GLN A 134 -17.52 -14.19 3.54
C GLN A 134 -16.07 -13.75 3.46
N TRP A 135 -15.66 -13.35 2.27
CA TRP A 135 -14.39 -12.68 2.04
C TRP A 135 -14.42 -11.28 2.65
N GLN A 136 -13.25 -10.76 2.93
CA GLN A 136 -13.02 -9.35 3.28
C GLN A 136 -11.78 -8.85 2.54
N LEU A 137 -11.68 -7.53 2.36
CA LEU A 137 -10.43 -6.94 1.89
C LEU A 137 -9.40 -7.11 3.01
N ALA A 138 -8.20 -7.60 2.68
CA ALA A 138 -7.15 -7.75 3.67
C ALA A 138 -6.64 -6.37 4.11
N PRO A 139 -6.10 -6.23 5.34
CA PRO A 139 -5.32 -5.05 5.71
C PRO A 139 -4.24 -4.78 4.68
N ALA A 140 -3.94 -3.51 4.44
CA ALA A 140 -2.88 -3.10 3.53
C ALA A 140 -1.51 -3.63 3.99
N TYR A 141 -0.65 -3.89 3.02
CA TYR A 141 0.72 -4.32 3.20
C TYR A 141 1.54 -3.83 2.01
N ASP A 142 2.87 -3.80 2.15
CA ASP A 142 3.79 -3.44 1.07
C ASP A 142 3.50 -2.04 0.48
N ILE A 143 3.32 -1.07 1.38
CA ILE A 143 3.16 0.35 1.05
C ILE A 143 4.46 1.05 1.39
N THR A 144 5.16 1.57 0.39
CA THR A 144 6.46 2.25 0.54
C THR A 144 6.70 3.23 -0.60
N HIS A 145 7.74 4.07 -0.47
CA HIS A 145 8.21 4.89 -1.60
C HIS A 145 8.82 3.96 -2.64
N ALA A 146 8.27 3.95 -3.85
CA ALA A 146 8.71 3.08 -4.90
C ALA A 146 8.64 3.80 -6.24
N TYR A 147 9.48 4.81 -6.41
CA TYR A 147 9.61 5.55 -7.67
C TYR A 147 11.05 5.60 -8.12
N ASN A 148 11.30 5.15 -9.35
CA ASN A 148 12.61 5.24 -9.99
C ASN A 148 12.42 5.60 -11.46
N PRO A 149 12.67 6.85 -11.88
CA PRO A 149 12.48 7.29 -13.27
C PRO A 149 13.40 6.59 -14.27
N LYS A 150 14.45 5.92 -13.80
CA LYS A 150 15.36 5.08 -14.61
C LYS A 150 15.10 3.59 -14.43
N GLY A 151 14.13 3.21 -13.60
CA GLY A 151 13.78 1.84 -13.28
C GLY A 151 12.97 1.20 -14.42
N GLU A 152 13.05 -0.12 -14.53
CA GLU A 152 12.31 -0.87 -15.55
C GLU A 152 10.81 -1.02 -15.19
N TRP A 153 10.49 -1.04 -13.90
CA TRP A 153 9.15 -1.36 -13.38
C TRP A 153 8.49 -0.15 -12.71
N THR A 154 9.24 0.59 -11.88
CA THR A 154 8.70 1.66 -11.01
C THR A 154 8.96 3.07 -11.54
N TYR A 155 9.15 3.23 -12.86
CA TYR A 155 9.19 4.56 -13.50
C TYR A 155 7.80 5.20 -13.64
N GLN A 156 6.75 4.41 -13.43
CA GLN A 156 5.33 4.76 -13.40
C GLN A 156 4.59 3.68 -12.60
N HIS A 157 3.33 3.91 -12.22
CA HIS A 157 2.51 2.92 -11.51
C HIS A 157 2.40 1.59 -12.27
N LEU A 158 2.28 0.49 -11.54
CA LEU A 158 2.08 -0.84 -12.10
C LEU A 158 0.60 -1.18 -12.31
N LEU A 159 -0.29 -0.53 -11.55
CA LEU A 159 -1.73 -0.49 -11.85
C LEU A 159 -2.14 0.86 -12.42
N GLY A 160 -2.90 0.81 -13.51
CA GLY A 160 -3.47 1.99 -14.14
C GLY A 160 -4.61 2.58 -13.30
N VAL A 161 -4.80 3.89 -13.44
CA VAL A 161 -5.96 4.62 -12.96
C VAL A 161 -6.62 5.25 -14.17
N ASN A 162 -7.82 4.79 -14.50
CA ASN A 162 -8.56 5.25 -15.68
C ASN A 162 -7.73 5.10 -16.97
N GLY A 163 -6.95 4.01 -17.08
CA GLY A 163 -6.08 3.71 -18.21
C GLY A 163 -4.74 4.46 -18.23
N LYS A 164 -4.42 5.25 -17.20
CA LYS A 164 -3.14 5.96 -17.07
C LYS A 164 -2.26 5.34 -15.99
N PHE A 165 -0.97 5.18 -16.27
CA PHE A 165 0.03 4.64 -15.34
C PHE A 165 0.95 5.74 -14.77
N GLY A 166 0.95 6.93 -15.37
CA GLY A 166 1.66 8.11 -14.89
C GLY A 166 0.86 9.37 -15.26
N ASN A 167 1.24 10.51 -14.69
CA ASN A 167 0.51 11.78 -14.84
C ASN A 167 -1.00 11.62 -14.52
N ILE A 168 -1.30 10.85 -13.47
CA ILE A 168 -2.66 10.59 -13.02
C ILE A 168 -3.19 11.87 -12.34
N SER A 169 -4.28 12.41 -12.86
CA SER A 169 -4.89 13.65 -12.37
C SER A 169 -6.00 13.37 -11.35
N ARG A 170 -6.43 14.42 -10.65
CA ARG A 170 -7.61 14.35 -9.77
C ARG A 170 -8.87 13.88 -10.50
N ASP A 171 -9.05 14.31 -11.74
CA ASP A 171 -10.19 13.92 -12.57
C ASP A 171 -10.17 12.43 -12.92
N ASP A 172 -8.99 11.84 -13.14
CA ASP A 172 -8.87 10.40 -13.38
C ASP A 172 -9.33 9.58 -12.16
N LEU A 173 -8.99 10.03 -10.95
CA LEU A 173 -9.42 9.42 -9.70
C LEU A 173 -10.94 9.57 -9.51
N LEU A 174 -11.49 10.77 -9.76
CA LEU A 174 -12.91 11.05 -9.63
C LEU A 174 -13.76 10.29 -10.65
N HIS A 175 -13.28 10.15 -11.89
CA HIS A 175 -13.95 9.32 -12.91
C HIS A 175 -14.06 7.87 -12.49
N LEU A 176 -13.00 7.32 -11.89
CA LEU A 176 -13.04 5.94 -11.41
C LEU A 176 -13.96 5.81 -10.19
N ALA A 177 -13.94 6.77 -9.27
CA ALA A 177 -14.87 6.80 -8.14
C ALA A 177 -16.33 6.84 -8.59
N ASP A 178 -16.67 7.68 -9.57
CA ASP A 178 -18.03 7.79 -10.12
C ASP A 178 -18.49 6.48 -10.76
N ARG A 179 -17.65 5.89 -11.63
CA ARG A 179 -17.92 4.59 -12.30
C ARG A 179 -18.29 3.48 -11.32
N TYR A 180 -17.68 3.49 -10.13
CA TYR A 180 -17.87 2.47 -9.10
C TYR A 180 -18.72 2.92 -7.91
N ALA A 181 -19.38 4.09 -8.02
CA ALA A 181 -20.24 4.68 -6.99
C ALA A 181 -19.55 4.82 -5.61
N ILE A 182 -18.30 5.28 -5.60
CA ILE A 182 -17.50 5.47 -4.38
C ILE A 182 -17.77 6.87 -3.80
N GLY A 183 -18.75 6.97 -2.91
CA GLY A 183 -18.91 8.13 -2.04
C GLY A 183 -18.08 7.96 -0.76
N PRO A 184 -17.45 9.00 -0.16
CA PRO A 184 -17.25 10.39 -0.57
C PRO A 184 -15.84 10.64 -1.18
N ALA A 185 -15.61 10.29 -2.44
CA ALA A 185 -14.27 10.28 -3.06
C ALA A 185 -13.46 11.58 -2.94
N SER A 186 -14.04 12.76 -3.20
CA SER A 186 -13.32 14.05 -3.05
C SER A 186 -12.80 14.23 -1.62
N LYS A 187 -13.60 13.89 -0.61
CA LYS A 187 -13.17 14.00 0.80
C LYS A 187 -12.03 13.03 1.13
N ILE A 188 -12.03 11.85 0.50
CA ILE A 188 -10.92 10.88 0.65
C ILE A 188 -9.65 11.47 0.03
N ILE A 189 -9.72 12.04 -1.18
CA ILE A 189 -8.59 12.71 -1.83
C ILE A 189 -8.04 13.84 -0.95
N ASP A 190 -8.91 14.75 -0.52
CA ASP A 190 -8.52 15.93 0.25
C ASP A 190 -7.92 15.54 1.60
N LYS A 191 -8.51 14.54 2.29
CA LYS A 191 -7.95 14.01 3.55
C LYS A 191 -6.57 13.40 3.33
N THR A 192 -6.39 12.56 2.31
CA THR A 192 -5.11 11.91 2.05
C THR A 192 -4.03 12.94 1.72
N GLN A 193 -4.34 13.94 0.89
CA GLN A 193 -3.41 15.03 0.56
C GLN A 193 -3.01 15.84 1.81
N ASN A 194 -3.97 16.14 2.68
CA ASN A 194 -3.68 16.82 3.96
C ASN A 194 -2.75 16.00 4.86
N VAL A 195 -2.91 14.66 4.91
CA VAL A 195 -2.02 13.80 5.68
C VAL A 195 -0.61 13.78 5.10
N ILE A 196 -0.48 13.67 3.79
CA ILE A 196 0.82 13.61 3.09
C ILE A 196 1.62 14.90 3.27
N ALA A 197 0.95 16.05 3.42
CA ALA A 197 1.61 17.31 3.75
C ALA A 197 2.39 17.27 5.08
N HIS A 198 2.09 16.31 5.96
CA HIS A 198 2.78 16.07 7.23
C HIS A 198 3.89 15.01 7.12
N TRP A 199 4.31 14.61 5.91
CA TRP A 199 5.39 13.64 5.71
C TRP A 199 6.65 13.85 6.57
N PRO A 200 7.19 15.08 6.75
CA PRO A 200 8.36 15.28 7.61
C PRO A 200 8.16 14.80 9.06
N GLU A 201 6.93 14.80 9.57
CA GLU A 201 6.61 14.27 10.89
C GLU A 201 6.77 12.75 10.92
N PHE A 202 6.14 12.04 9.97
CA PHE A 202 6.22 10.58 9.90
C PHE A 202 7.64 10.10 9.64
N ALA A 203 8.38 10.80 8.79
CA ALA A 203 9.79 10.53 8.52
C ALA A 203 10.65 10.68 9.80
N ARG A 204 10.44 11.76 10.56
CA ARG A 204 11.10 11.97 11.85
C ARG A 204 10.74 10.91 12.88
N GLN A 205 9.46 10.53 12.98
CA GLN A 205 9.01 9.45 13.87
C GLN A 205 9.66 8.11 13.52
N ALA A 206 9.94 7.86 12.24
CA ALA A 206 10.67 6.68 11.78
C ALA A 206 12.19 6.80 11.88
N GLY A 207 12.73 7.96 12.30
CA GLY A 207 14.16 8.21 12.44
C GLY A 207 14.89 8.47 11.11
N LEU A 208 14.19 8.95 10.07
CA LEU A 208 14.82 9.32 8.81
C LEU A 208 15.58 10.65 8.92
N GLY A 209 16.72 10.72 8.25
CA GLY A 209 17.48 11.96 8.09
C GLY A 209 16.80 12.94 7.11
N GLU A 210 17.17 14.22 7.21
CA GLU A 210 16.58 15.29 6.40
C GLU A 210 16.79 15.07 4.89
N THR A 211 17.98 14.62 4.46
CA THR A 211 18.28 14.37 3.06
C THR A 211 17.34 13.33 2.44
N VAL A 212 17.13 12.19 3.10
CA VAL A 212 16.23 11.14 2.62
C VAL A 212 14.78 11.61 2.65
N THR A 213 14.39 12.30 3.73
CA THR A 213 13.05 12.89 3.87
C THR A 213 12.72 13.82 2.71
N GLN A 214 13.63 14.73 2.35
CA GLN A 214 13.46 15.65 1.23
C GLN A 214 13.47 14.93 -0.12
N SER A 215 14.37 13.96 -0.32
CA SER A 215 14.44 13.19 -1.56
C SER A 215 13.14 12.46 -1.86
N VAL A 216 12.55 11.78 -0.87
CA VAL A 216 11.27 11.06 -1.03
C VAL A 216 10.12 12.05 -1.31
N ALA A 217 10.09 13.19 -0.62
CA ALA A 217 9.03 14.19 -0.77
C ALA A 217 9.01 14.86 -2.14
N GLN A 218 10.13 14.90 -2.86
CA GLN A 218 10.21 15.48 -4.20
C GLN A 218 9.38 14.73 -5.23
N ASP A 219 9.15 13.43 -5.01
CA ASP A 219 8.40 12.57 -5.92
C ASP A 219 6.88 12.60 -5.66
N PHE A 220 6.43 13.21 -4.57
CA PHE A 220 5.01 13.22 -4.21
C PHE A 220 4.17 13.97 -5.24
N GLY A 221 3.06 13.33 -5.62
CA GLY A 221 2.11 13.87 -6.56
C GLY A 221 1.40 15.11 -6.02
N ARG A 222 1.03 16.02 -6.93
CA ARG A 222 0.16 17.16 -6.65
C ARG A 222 -1.07 17.00 -7.54
N LEU A 223 -2.22 16.70 -6.91
CA LEU A 223 -3.52 16.57 -7.57
C LEU A 223 -4.28 17.89 -7.60
#